data_AF-A0A969HG15-F1
#
_entry.id   AF-A0A969HG15-F1
#
_cell.length_a   1.000
_cell.length_b   1.000
_cell.length_c   1.000
_cell.angle_alpha   90.00
_cell.angle_beta   90.00
_cell.angle_gamma   90.00
#
_symmetry.space_group_name_H-M   'P 1'
#
loop_
_entity.id
_entity.type
_entity.pdbx_description
1 polymer ?
#
loop_
_entity_poly.entity_id
_entity_poly.type
_entity_poly.pdbx_seq_one_letter_code
_entity_poly.pdbx_strand_id
1 'polypeptide(L)'
;MRLVNGYVKSNQYPDALENVRLLTEVTNNTGRYEDTHIRVEDFKMVLDKEPFEAQATFDDLADIRYDIKAKGAIDLEKATHVYPLEGMQVAGKVFADIKSQGRLSYALEGQYDKLPTSGFARIQNFSYMAADLPQGFKITEAYANFSPQTMTIERFDGFLGKSDLQLTGELKNYIAYLFLPEGTIVGNMQMRSRQFDVNEWMTEAPASPTTSAEVKPASNPAPGASAPAPASGESLVVEIPRNVDFTMNAQIDKALYTNLSLDDLKGVIIIRDGVMTLKDVNFNTLGGAFTSNGRYDPAT
;
A
#
# COMPACT_ATOMS: atom_id res chain seq x y z
N MET A 1 -4.84 30.85 12.36
CA MET A 1 -3.51 30.53 12.94
C MET A 1 -2.43 30.95 11.95
N ARG A 2 -1.39 31.65 12.42
CA ARG A 2 -0.25 32.07 11.59
C ARG A 2 1.04 31.68 12.28
N LEU A 3 1.79 30.77 11.68
CA LEU A 3 3.14 30.38 12.08
C LEU A 3 4.10 30.80 10.97
N VAL A 4 5.17 31.50 11.32
CA VAL A 4 6.20 31.96 10.39
C VAL A 4 7.56 31.66 11.01
N ASN A 5 8.49 31.11 10.24
CA ASN A 5 9.83 30.73 10.68
C ASN A 5 9.84 29.73 11.86
N GLY A 6 8.90 28.78 11.85
CA GLY A 6 8.91 27.67 12.80
C GLY A 6 10.17 26.81 12.63
N TYR A 7 10.71 26.37 13.75
CA TYR A 7 11.88 25.50 13.84
C TYR A 7 11.54 24.37 14.81
N VAL A 8 11.72 23.12 14.37
CA VAL A 8 11.54 21.95 15.22
C VAL A 8 12.81 21.13 15.21
N LYS A 9 13.38 20.92 16.40
CA LYS A 9 14.52 20.03 16.65
C LYS A 9 14.23 19.21 17.90
N SER A 10 14.49 17.91 17.83
CA SER A 10 14.38 16.99 18.98
C SER A 10 15.77 16.51 19.35
N ASN A 11 16.00 16.16 20.62
CA ASN A 11 17.26 15.51 21.02
C ASN A 11 17.47 14.15 20.32
N GLN A 12 16.39 13.55 19.81
CA GLN A 12 16.42 12.32 19.02
C GLN A 12 16.62 12.57 17.52
N TYR A 13 16.64 13.84 17.06
CA TYR A 13 16.72 14.19 15.64
C TYR A 13 17.68 15.39 15.41
N PRO A 14 18.92 15.14 14.95
CA PRO A 14 19.92 16.19 14.78
C PRO A 14 19.65 17.14 13.61
N ASP A 15 18.98 16.65 12.56
CA ASP A 15 18.53 17.45 11.42
C ASP A 15 17.30 18.25 11.82
N ALA A 16 17.17 19.48 11.38
CA ALA A 16 16.04 20.32 11.80
C ALA A 16 14.95 20.35 10.73
N LEU A 17 13.70 20.44 11.18
CA LEU A 17 12.62 20.94 10.34
C LEU A 17 12.71 22.47 10.36
N GLU A 18 13.01 23.04 9.20
CA GLU A 18 13.35 24.46 9.08
C GLU A 18 12.33 25.20 8.22
N ASN A 19 12.30 26.53 8.38
CA ASN A 19 11.49 27.43 7.57
C ASN A 19 10.02 27.05 7.53
N VAL A 20 9.50 26.48 8.62
CA VAL A 20 8.09 26.09 8.69
C VAL A 20 7.24 27.35 8.67
N ARG A 21 6.41 27.44 7.66
CA ARG A 21 5.44 28.51 7.48
C ARG A 21 4.08 27.85 7.29
N LEU A 22 3.13 28.27 8.10
CA LEU A 22 1.76 27.79 8.05
C LEU A 22 0.83 28.97 8.28
N LEU A 23 0.19 29.40 7.20
CA LEU A 23 -0.91 30.35 7.24
C LEU A 23 -2.21 29.58 7.04
N THR A 24 -2.96 29.40 8.12
CA THR A 24 -4.20 28.63 8.11
C THR A 24 -5.33 29.40 8.76
N GLU A 25 -6.49 29.37 8.17
CA GLU A 25 -7.73 29.88 8.73
C GLU A 25 -8.72 28.72 8.87
N VAL A 26 -9.38 28.65 10.02
CA VAL A 26 -10.48 27.72 10.27
C VAL A 26 -11.65 28.55 10.80
N THR A 27 -12.78 28.52 10.11
CA THR A 27 -13.98 29.24 10.53
C THR A 27 -15.17 28.28 10.59
N ASN A 28 -16.00 28.47 11.61
CA ASN A 28 -17.29 27.81 11.76
C ASN A 28 -18.17 28.75 12.60
N ASN A 29 -19.17 29.34 11.96
CA ASN A 29 -19.99 30.40 12.58
C ASN A 29 -21.28 29.86 13.22
N THR A 30 -21.62 28.60 13.00
CA THR A 30 -22.93 28.02 13.35
C THR A 30 -22.83 26.85 14.34
N GLY A 31 -21.62 26.31 14.54
CA GLY A 31 -21.37 25.08 15.29
C GLY A 31 -21.71 23.80 14.53
N ARG A 32 -22.17 23.90 13.26
CA ARG A 32 -22.51 22.74 12.43
C ARG A 32 -21.31 22.29 11.61
N TYR A 33 -21.16 20.99 11.44
CA TYR A 33 -19.98 20.41 10.79
C TYR A 33 -19.86 20.84 9.31
N GLU A 34 -20.98 20.90 8.60
CA GLU A 34 -21.12 21.36 7.21
C GLU A 34 -20.76 22.84 6.99
N ASP A 35 -20.80 23.69 8.03
CA ASP A 35 -20.46 25.11 7.93
C ASP A 35 -18.98 25.38 8.28
N THR A 36 -18.17 24.32 8.34
CA THR A 36 -16.73 24.44 8.61
C THR A 36 -15.97 24.74 7.33
N HIS A 37 -15.17 25.80 7.37
CA HIS A 37 -14.24 26.17 6.32
C HIS A 37 -12.81 26.09 6.85
N ILE A 38 -11.95 25.35 6.16
CA ILE A 38 -10.53 25.21 6.46
C ILE A 38 -9.76 25.72 5.24
N ARG A 39 -8.89 26.70 5.43
CA ARG A 39 -8.03 27.24 4.38
C ARG A 39 -6.59 27.23 4.84
N VAL A 40 -5.75 26.47 4.16
CA VAL A 40 -4.29 26.52 4.24
C VAL A 40 -3.80 27.35 3.06
N GLU A 41 -3.53 28.63 3.29
CA GLU A 41 -3.12 29.58 2.25
C GLU A 41 -1.67 29.38 1.83
N ASP A 42 -0.81 29.03 2.78
CA ASP A 42 0.62 28.93 2.58
C ASP A 42 1.21 27.98 3.62
N PHE A 43 1.40 26.73 3.21
CA PHE A 43 2.23 25.79 3.94
C PHE A 43 3.56 25.63 3.21
N LYS A 44 4.66 25.89 3.92
CA LYS A 44 6.01 25.63 3.44
C LYS A 44 6.85 25.03 4.55
N MET A 45 7.70 24.09 4.20
CA MET A 45 8.70 23.56 5.09
C MET A 45 9.94 23.15 4.30
N VAL A 46 11.07 23.10 4.99
CA VAL A 46 12.31 22.50 4.48
C VAL A 46 12.70 21.40 5.44
N LEU A 47 12.74 20.16 4.94
CA LEU A 47 13.24 19.00 5.67
C LEU A 47 14.51 18.52 4.97
N ASP A 48 15.65 18.59 5.66
CA ASP A 48 16.96 18.22 5.09
C ASP A 48 17.22 18.83 3.70
N LYS A 49 17.06 20.16 3.59
CA LYS A 49 17.25 20.94 2.35
C LYS A 49 16.27 20.62 1.21
N GLU A 50 15.32 19.71 1.42
CA GLU A 50 14.25 19.43 0.47
C GLU A 50 13.03 20.30 0.80
N PRO A 51 12.62 21.21 -0.11
CA PRO A 51 11.45 22.05 0.12
C PRO A 51 10.16 21.28 -0.18
N PHE A 52 9.16 21.53 0.64
CA PHE A 52 7.79 21.11 0.41
C PHE A 52 6.85 22.30 0.59
N GLU A 53 5.94 22.48 -0.35
CA GLU A 53 4.91 23.51 -0.32
C GLU A 53 3.53 22.94 -0.60
N ALA A 54 2.53 23.44 0.11
CA ALA A 54 1.14 23.07 -0.10
C ALA A 54 0.18 24.24 0.13
N GLN A 55 -0.94 24.18 -0.58
CA GLN A 55 -2.11 25.02 -0.38
C GLN A 55 -3.32 24.10 -0.42
N ALA A 56 -4.29 24.35 0.47
CA ALA A 56 -5.49 23.54 0.52
C ALA A 56 -6.68 24.36 1.00
N THR A 57 -7.85 24.14 0.41
CA THR A 57 -9.13 24.55 0.98
C THR A 57 -10.01 23.34 1.15
N PHE A 58 -10.74 23.30 2.25
CA PHE A 58 -11.79 22.33 2.53
C PHE A 58 -13.01 23.08 3.04
N ASP A 59 -14.13 22.95 2.34
CA ASP A 59 -15.44 23.46 2.75
C ASP A 59 -16.41 22.30 2.85
N ASP A 60 -17.50 22.50 3.60
CA ASP A 60 -18.62 21.54 3.65
C ASP A 60 -18.14 20.16 4.04
N LEU A 61 -17.75 19.99 5.30
CA LEU A 61 -17.11 18.74 5.71
C LEU A 61 -18.03 17.50 5.63
N ALA A 62 -19.34 17.70 5.42
CA ALA A 62 -20.31 16.65 5.14
C ALA A 62 -20.20 16.13 3.69
N ASP A 63 -20.01 17.01 2.70
CA ASP A 63 -19.63 16.69 1.32
C ASP A 63 -18.40 17.51 0.92
N ILE A 64 -17.23 17.04 1.37
CA ILE A 64 -15.98 17.82 1.33
C ILE A 64 -15.74 18.38 -0.06
N ARG A 65 -15.85 19.69 -0.18
CA ARG A 65 -15.38 20.45 -1.34
C ARG A 65 -13.94 20.85 -1.08
N TYR A 66 -13.04 20.46 -1.98
CA TYR A 66 -11.61 20.69 -1.83
C TYR A 66 -10.98 21.38 -3.05
N ASP A 67 -9.88 22.09 -2.80
CA ASP A 67 -8.88 22.52 -3.80
C ASP A 67 -7.52 22.35 -3.12
N ILE A 68 -6.69 21.46 -3.65
CA ILE A 68 -5.39 21.08 -3.09
C ILE A 68 -4.34 21.26 -4.17
N LYS A 69 -3.24 21.90 -3.78
CA LYS A 69 -2.00 21.99 -4.56
C LYS A 69 -0.86 21.59 -3.64
N ALA A 70 -0.11 20.57 -4.01
CA ALA A 70 1.02 20.10 -3.23
C ALA A 70 2.21 19.89 -4.15
N LYS A 71 3.37 20.40 -3.76
CA LYS A 71 4.60 20.29 -4.53
C LYS A 71 5.81 20.14 -3.62
N GLY A 72 6.64 19.13 -3.88
CA GLY A 72 7.92 18.99 -3.20
C GLY A 72 8.32 17.54 -2.99
N ALA A 73 9.37 17.37 -2.18
CA ALA A 73 9.86 16.07 -1.76
C ALA A 73 9.72 15.89 -0.25
N ILE A 74 9.43 14.65 0.16
CA ILE A 74 9.42 14.23 1.55
C ILE A 74 10.26 12.96 1.66
N ASP A 75 11.23 12.99 2.56
CA ASP A 75 11.98 11.82 3.01
C ASP A 75 11.24 11.20 4.21
N LEU A 76 10.63 10.02 3.98
CA LEU A 76 9.77 9.35 4.96
C LEU A 76 10.57 8.81 6.16
N GLU A 77 11.81 8.40 5.95
CA GLU A 77 12.68 7.95 7.04
C GLU A 77 12.93 9.11 8.01
N LYS A 78 13.17 10.31 7.47
CA LYS A 78 13.32 11.52 8.27
C LYS A 78 12.02 11.99 8.90
N ALA A 79 10.91 11.93 8.16
CA ALA A 79 9.60 12.32 8.67
C ALA A 79 9.16 11.45 9.87
N THR A 80 9.43 10.14 9.81
CA THR A 80 9.11 9.22 10.93
C THR A 80 9.99 9.44 12.16
N HIS A 81 11.17 10.06 12.05
CA HIS A 81 11.92 10.49 13.23
C HIS A 81 11.30 11.71 13.95
N VAL A 82 10.62 12.58 13.20
CA VAL A 82 9.88 13.72 13.76
C VAL A 82 8.57 13.24 14.38
N TYR A 83 7.89 12.30 13.72
CA TYR A 83 6.66 11.69 14.21
C TYR A 83 6.76 10.15 14.10
N PRO A 84 7.24 9.48 15.16
CA PRO A 84 7.41 8.03 15.17
C PRO A 84 6.11 7.30 14.90
N LEU A 85 6.20 6.28 14.04
CA LEU A 85 5.12 5.35 13.76
C LEU A 85 5.33 4.09 14.60
N GLU A 86 4.33 3.72 15.40
CA GLU A 86 4.39 2.49 16.18
C GLU A 86 4.00 1.27 15.31
N GLY A 87 4.73 0.16 15.46
CA GLY A 87 4.40 -1.11 14.82
C GLY A 87 4.74 -1.24 13.33
N MET A 88 5.29 -0.20 12.70
CA MET A 88 5.69 -0.22 11.30
C MET A 88 7.00 0.53 11.05
N GLN A 89 7.74 0.11 10.03
CA GLN A 89 8.94 0.76 9.53
C GLN A 89 8.66 1.27 8.12
N VAL A 90 8.89 2.57 7.92
CA VAL A 90 8.67 3.25 6.65
C VAL A 90 9.90 4.09 6.33
N ALA A 91 10.44 3.90 5.13
CA ALA A 91 11.52 4.70 4.59
C ALA A 91 11.32 4.93 3.08
N GLY A 92 12.05 5.89 2.53
CA GLY A 92 12.03 6.24 1.11
C GLY A 92 11.71 7.70 0.85
N LYS A 93 11.83 8.08 -0.42
CA LYS A 93 11.59 9.45 -0.87
C LYS A 93 10.37 9.51 -1.76
N VAL A 94 9.47 10.44 -1.45
CA VAL A 94 8.28 10.73 -2.25
C VAL A 94 8.43 12.13 -2.82
N PHE A 95 8.32 12.28 -4.13
CA PHE A 95 8.20 13.55 -4.81
C PHE A 95 6.83 13.66 -5.44
N ALA A 96 6.17 14.81 -5.30
CA ALA A 96 4.90 15.07 -5.96
C ALA A 96 4.82 16.52 -6.46
N ASP A 97 4.09 16.72 -7.57
CA ASP A 97 3.54 18.01 -8.00
C ASP A 97 2.11 17.71 -8.45
N ILE A 98 1.15 17.89 -7.55
CA ILE A 98 -0.25 17.47 -7.72
C ILE A 98 -1.16 18.67 -7.48
N LYS A 99 -2.16 18.80 -8.35
CA LYS A 99 -3.28 19.73 -8.21
C LYS A 99 -4.57 18.98 -8.40
N SER A 100 -5.49 19.11 -7.45
CA SER A 100 -6.79 18.46 -7.52
C SER A 100 -7.82 19.33 -6.84
N GLN A 101 -9.00 19.45 -7.44
CA GLN A 101 -10.13 20.17 -6.85
C GLN A 101 -11.44 19.46 -7.19
N GLY A 102 -12.45 19.61 -6.35
CA GLY A 102 -13.76 19.01 -6.58
C GLY A 102 -14.57 18.83 -5.32
N ARG A 103 -15.57 17.95 -5.40
CA ARG A 103 -16.38 17.48 -4.26
C ARG A 103 -16.22 15.98 -4.12
N LEU A 104 -16.21 15.47 -2.89
CA LEU A 104 -16.05 14.04 -2.65
C LEU A 104 -17.22 13.21 -3.20
N SER A 105 -18.44 13.76 -3.18
CA SER A 105 -19.62 13.19 -3.84
C SER A 105 -19.42 12.91 -5.33
N TYR A 106 -18.69 13.76 -6.06
CA TYR A 106 -18.41 13.52 -7.47
C TYR A 106 -17.55 12.28 -7.70
N ALA A 107 -16.66 11.92 -6.77
CA ALA A 107 -15.87 10.71 -6.86
C ALA A 107 -16.75 9.46 -6.63
N LEU A 108 -17.66 9.53 -5.65
CA LEU A 108 -18.65 8.49 -5.37
C LEU A 108 -19.58 8.23 -6.56
N GLU A 109 -20.04 9.29 -7.21
CA GLU A 109 -20.96 9.23 -8.34
C GLU A 109 -20.26 8.96 -9.68
N GLY A 110 -18.94 8.74 -9.68
CA GLY A 110 -18.14 8.50 -10.88
C GLY A 110 -18.07 9.70 -11.84
N GLN A 111 -18.35 10.91 -11.36
CA GLN A 111 -18.36 12.16 -12.13
C GLN A 111 -16.96 12.78 -12.21
N TYR A 112 -15.99 12.01 -12.69
CA TYR A 112 -14.58 12.40 -12.73
C TYR A 112 -14.30 13.65 -13.56
N ASP A 113 -15.14 13.96 -14.56
CA ASP A 113 -15.01 15.20 -15.36
C ASP A 113 -15.18 16.47 -14.51
N LYS A 114 -15.80 16.35 -13.32
CA LYS A 114 -15.95 17.43 -12.33
C LYS A 114 -14.86 17.45 -11.26
N LEU A 115 -13.83 16.59 -11.41
CA LEU A 115 -12.70 16.46 -10.49
C LEU A 115 -11.39 16.79 -11.22
N PRO A 116 -11.18 18.03 -11.71
CA PRO A 116 -9.97 18.37 -12.43
C PRO A 116 -8.76 18.10 -11.55
N THR A 117 -8.00 17.08 -11.96
CA THR A 117 -6.83 16.56 -11.26
C THR A 117 -5.71 16.42 -12.26
N SER A 118 -4.52 16.88 -11.89
CA SER A 118 -3.34 16.84 -12.75
C SER A 118 -2.09 16.77 -11.89
N GLY A 119 -1.05 16.18 -12.44
CA GLY A 119 0.24 16.15 -11.78
C GLY A 119 0.92 14.81 -11.89
N PHE A 120 1.94 14.62 -11.08
CA PHE A 120 2.66 13.37 -11.01
C PHE A 120 3.17 13.10 -9.59
N ALA A 121 3.47 11.84 -9.33
CA ALA A 121 4.18 11.39 -8.16
C ALA A 121 5.29 10.45 -8.56
N ARG A 122 6.41 10.54 -7.84
CA ARG A 122 7.55 9.66 -7.99
C ARG A 122 7.99 9.17 -6.63
N ILE A 123 8.21 7.87 -6.52
CA ILE A 123 8.67 7.21 -5.31
C ILE A 123 10.04 6.61 -5.60
N GLN A 124 10.98 6.74 -4.67
CA GLN A 124 12.29 6.13 -4.76
C GLN A 124 12.70 5.46 -3.45
N ASN A 125 13.30 4.28 -3.57
CA ASN A 125 13.85 3.51 -2.45
C ASN A 125 12.88 3.39 -1.28
N PHE A 126 11.60 3.18 -1.58
CA PHE A 126 10.59 2.98 -0.55
C PHE A 126 10.71 1.58 0.03
N SER A 127 10.56 1.49 1.35
CA SER A 127 10.44 0.24 2.06
C SER A 127 9.38 0.36 3.14
N TYR A 128 8.51 -0.64 3.19
CA TYR A 128 7.50 -0.79 4.22
C TYR A 128 7.62 -2.18 4.84
N MET A 129 7.57 -2.24 6.17
CA MET A 129 7.54 -3.48 6.93
C MET A 129 6.69 -3.28 8.17
N ALA A 130 5.82 -4.23 8.46
CA ALA A 130 4.96 -4.22 9.64
C ALA A 130 4.83 -5.64 10.19
N ALA A 131 4.28 -5.79 11.40
CA ALA A 131 4.15 -7.09 12.06
C ALA A 131 3.24 -8.07 11.30
N ASP A 132 2.20 -7.54 10.66
CA ASP A 132 1.23 -8.25 9.82
C ASP A 132 1.76 -8.54 8.40
N LEU A 133 2.75 -7.77 7.95
CA LEU A 133 3.44 -7.95 6.67
C LEU A 133 4.96 -8.11 6.88
N PRO A 134 5.41 -9.22 7.49
CA PRO A 134 6.81 -9.41 7.86
C PRO A 134 7.75 -9.57 6.66
N GLN A 135 7.23 -10.05 5.52
CA GLN A 135 7.98 -10.09 4.25
C GLN A 135 8.31 -8.67 3.76
N GLY A 136 7.51 -7.69 4.18
CA GLY A 136 7.60 -6.32 3.73
C GLY A 136 7.41 -6.16 2.23
N PHE A 137 7.53 -4.92 1.80
CA PHE A 137 7.44 -4.55 0.40
C PHE A 137 8.35 -3.35 0.12
N LYS A 138 8.97 -3.35 -1.06
CA LYS A 138 9.94 -2.33 -1.47
C LYS A 138 9.60 -1.81 -2.86
N ILE A 139 9.77 -0.51 -3.06
CA ILE A 139 9.76 0.12 -4.38
C ILE A 139 11.14 0.71 -4.60
N THR A 140 11.84 0.23 -5.62
CA THR A 140 13.09 0.84 -6.06
C THR A 140 12.78 2.19 -6.72
N GLU A 141 11.84 2.18 -7.67
CA GLU A 141 11.34 3.37 -8.32
C GLU A 141 9.89 3.18 -8.76
N ALA A 142 9.05 4.18 -8.57
CA ALA A 142 7.76 4.26 -9.21
C ALA A 142 7.49 5.68 -9.71
N TYR A 143 6.76 5.77 -10.83
CA TYR A 143 6.34 7.03 -11.41
C TYR A 143 4.90 6.89 -11.90
N ALA A 144 4.05 7.82 -11.47
CA ALA A 144 2.65 7.87 -11.86
C ALA A 144 2.25 9.28 -12.28
N ASN A 145 1.46 9.38 -13.35
CA ASN A 145 0.80 10.60 -13.79
C ASN A 145 -0.68 10.56 -13.39
N PHE A 146 -1.20 11.71 -12.96
CA PHE A 146 -2.59 11.86 -12.54
C PHE A 146 -3.37 12.67 -13.56
N SER A 147 -4.55 12.18 -13.90
CA SER A 147 -5.58 12.87 -14.66
C SER A 147 -6.93 12.77 -13.92
N PRO A 148 -7.97 13.53 -14.28
CA PRO A 148 -9.26 13.42 -13.61
C PRO A 148 -9.82 11.99 -13.60
N GLN A 149 -9.60 11.23 -14.68
CA GLN A 149 -10.20 9.90 -14.87
C GLN A 149 -9.29 8.75 -14.42
N THR A 150 -7.97 8.93 -14.52
CA THR A 150 -7.00 7.85 -14.33
C THR A 150 -5.75 8.32 -13.60
N MET A 151 -5.16 7.41 -12.82
CA MET A 151 -3.77 7.44 -12.42
C MET A 151 -3.02 6.42 -13.29
N THR A 152 -2.14 6.90 -14.16
CA THR A 152 -1.34 6.05 -15.04
C THR A 152 -0.01 5.75 -14.36
N ILE A 153 0.24 4.47 -14.08
CA ILE A 153 1.53 3.96 -13.60
C ILE A 153 2.41 3.74 -14.82
N GLU A 154 3.36 4.65 -15.06
CA GLU A 154 4.30 4.53 -16.17
C GLU A 154 5.46 3.62 -15.82
N ARG A 155 5.82 3.58 -14.54
CA ARG A 155 6.89 2.74 -14.02
C ARG A 155 6.59 2.35 -12.59
N PHE A 156 6.84 1.09 -12.30
CA PHE A 156 6.95 0.57 -10.95
C PHE A 156 7.92 -0.59 -11.02
N ASP A 157 9.03 -0.47 -10.28
CA ASP A 157 10.01 -1.53 -10.07
C ASP A 157 10.18 -1.72 -8.57
N GLY A 158 9.95 -2.93 -8.11
CA GLY A 158 9.93 -3.22 -6.68
C GLY A 158 10.17 -4.68 -6.36
N PHE A 159 10.04 -4.97 -5.08
CA PHE A 159 10.11 -6.31 -4.53
C PHE A 159 8.96 -6.51 -3.54
N LEU A 160 8.26 -7.61 -3.70
CA LEU A 160 7.25 -8.08 -2.76
C LEU A 160 7.84 -9.32 -2.07
N GLY A 161 8.29 -9.18 -0.82
CA GLY A 161 9.20 -10.15 -0.22
C GLY A 161 10.51 -10.25 -1.02
N LYS A 162 10.85 -11.46 -1.47
CA LYS A 162 11.99 -11.74 -2.38
C LYS A 162 11.61 -11.68 -3.86
N SER A 163 10.31 -11.59 -4.17
CA SER A 163 9.82 -11.61 -5.54
C SER A 163 10.00 -10.27 -6.20
N ASP A 164 10.72 -10.22 -7.33
CA ASP A 164 10.83 -8.98 -8.10
C ASP A 164 9.54 -8.70 -8.85
N LEU A 165 9.16 -7.42 -8.91
CA LEU A 165 7.88 -7.00 -9.46
C LEU A 165 8.05 -5.74 -10.30
N GLN A 166 7.63 -5.82 -11.55
CA GLN A 166 7.49 -4.68 -12.43
C GLN A 166 6.02 -4.51 -12.82
N LEU A 167 5.51 -3.29 -12.70
CA LEU A 167 4.12 -2.98 -13.03
C LEU A 167 4.03 -1.72 -13.91
N THR A 168 3.11 -1.76 -14.87
CA THR A 168 2.64 -0.58 -15.61
C THR A 168 1.15 -0.71 -15.82
N GLY A 169 0.42 0.39 -15.95
CA GLY A 169 -1.01 0.31 -16.21
C GLY A 169 -1.78 1.56 -15.81
N GLU A 170 -3.09 1.40 -15.72
CA GLU A 170 -3.99 2.49 -15.36
C GLU A 170 -4.88 2.08 -14.20
N LEU A 171 -5.04 3.01 -13.27
CA LEU A 171 -5.94 2.92 -12.13
C LEU A 171 -7.03 3.97 -12.25
N LYS A 172 -8.27 3.58 -11.97
CA LYS A 172 -9.46 4.42 -11.92
C LYS A 172 -9.99 4.45 -10.49
N ASN A 173 -10.80 5.46 -10.20
CA ASN A 173 -11.41 5.66 -8.88
C ASN A 173 -10.39 5.84 -7.73
N TYR A 174 -9.16 6.26 -8.05
CA TYR A 174 -8.09 6.42 -7.07
C TYR A 174 -8.40 7.52 -6.04
N ILE A 175 -9.17 8.55 -6.42
CA ILE A 175 -9.60 9.61 -5.49
C ILE A 175 -10.55 9.05 -4.45
N ALA A 176 -11.58 8.30 -4.86
CA ALA A 176 -12.51 7.71 -3.90
C ALA A 176 -11.77 6.73 -2.99
N TYR A 177 -10.90 5.88 -3.54
CA TYR A 177 -10.09 4.94 -2.76
C TYR A 177 -9.23 5.62 -1.67
N LEU A 178 -8.65 6.80 -1.97
CA LEU A 178 -7.79 7.50 -1.02
C LEU A 178 -8.56 8.23 0.09
N PHE A 179 -9.74 8.76 -0.21
CA PHE A 179 -10.47 9.65 0.71
C PHE A 179 -11.70 9.00 1.35
N LEU A 180 -12.14 7.83 0.89
CA LEU A 180 -13.34 7.15 1.37
C LEU A 180 -13.00 5.74 1.85
N PRO A 181 -13.42 5.36 3.07
CA PRO A 181 -13.15 4.03 3.62
C PRO A 181 -13.61 2.87 2.71
N GLU A 182 -14.73 3.05 2.01
CA GLU A 182 -15.36 2.05 1.15
C GLU A 182 -15.05 2.25 -0.35
N GLY A 183 -14.13 3.15 -0.70
CA GLY A 183 -13.79 3.40 -2.10
C GLY A 183 -13.09 2.19 -2.73
N THR A 184 -13.61 1.66 -3.84
CA THR A 184 -12.95 0.58 -4.58
C THR A 184 -12.02 1.13 -5.65
N ILE A 185 -10.76 0.67 -5.67
CA ILE A 185 -9.83 1.00 -6.74
C ILE A 185 -9.94 0.00 -7.89
N VAL A 186 -10.02 0.50 -9.13
CA VAL A 186 -10.16 -0.34 -10.32
C VAL A 186 -8.91 -0.21 -11.18
N GLY A 187 -8.35 -1.32 -11.67
CA GLY A 187 -7.05 -1.29 -12.33
C GLY A 187 -6.90 -2.29 -13.47
N ASN A 188 -6.24 -1.85 -14.54
CA ASN A 188 -5.76 -2.73 -15.61
C ASN A 188 -4.25 -2.58 -15.72
N MET A 189 -3.53 -3.67 -15.47
CA MET A 189 -2.08 -3.64 -15.32
C MET A 189 -1.39 -4.72 -16.16
N GLN A 190 -0.16 -4.42 -16.54
CA GLN A 190 0.83 -5.38 -17.03
C GLN A 190 1.77 -5.67 -15.88
N MET A 191 1.95 -6.94 -15.56
CA MET A 191 2.81 -7.42 -14.49
C MET A 191 3.94 -8.26 -15.08
N ARG A 192 5.17 -7.94 -14.69
CA ARG A 192 6.36 -8.73 -15.02
C ARG A 192 7.15 -9.07 -13.77
N SER A 193 7.72 -10.27 -13.78
CA SER A 193 8.60 -10.74 -12.71
C SER A 193 9.59 -11.75 -13.30
N ARG A 194 10.85 -11.69 -12.88
CA ARG A 194 11.82 -12.74 -13.24
C ARG A 194 11.66 -13.94 -12.32
N GLN A 195 11.37 -13.69 -11.05
CA GLN A 195 11.07 -14.72 -10.08
C GLN A 195 9.98 -14.27 -9.11
N PHE A 196 8.92 -15.07 -9.04
CA PHE A 196 7.82 -14.87 -8.09
C PHE A 196 7.69 -16.07 -7.16
N ASP A 197 7.97 -15.89 -5.87
CA ASP A 197 7.91 -16.94 -4.86
C ASP A 197 6.58 -16.86 -4.10
N VAL A 198 5.63 -17.74 -4.47
CA VAL A 198 4.31 -17.81 -3.85
C VAL A 198 4.43 -18.37 -2.42
N ASN A 199 5.48 -19.13 -2.12
CA ASN A 199 5.66 -19.75 -0.81
C ASN A 199 5.82 -18.74 0.32
N GLU A 200 6.30 -17.54 0.00
CA GLU A 200 6.47 -16.46 0.98
C GLU A 200 5.15 -15.99 1.60
N TRP A 201 4.05 -16.27 0.92
CA TRP A 201 2.69 -15.87 1.29
C TRP A 201 1.90 -17.04 1.90
N MET A 202 2.39 -18.26 1.76
CA MET A 202 1.78 -19.46 2.34
C MET A 202 2.33 -19.76 3.74
N THR A 203 2.67 -18.73 4.52
CA THR A 203 3.31 -18.91 5.82
C THR A 203 2.48 -19.84 6.70
N GLU A 204 3.15 -20.84 7.28
CA GLU A 204 2.59 -21.60 8.39
C GLU A 204 2.51 -20.66 9.60
N ALA A 205 1.41 -20.69 10.36
CA ALA A 205 1.34 -19.96 11.61
C ALA A 205 2.58 -20.30 12.45
N PRO A 206 3.27 -19.33 13.07
CA PRO A 206 4.29 -19.67 14.04
C PRO A 206 3.60 -20.55 15.08
N ALA A 207 4.11 -21.78 15.25
CA ALA A 207 3.62 -22.68 16.29
C ALA A 207 3.54 -21.86 17.57
N SER A 208 2.32 -21.64 18.07
CA SER A 208 2.13 -20.99 19.35
C SER A 208 3.04 -21.73 20.32
N PRO A 209 3.94 -21.05 21.06
CA PRO A 209 4.75 -21.74 22.03
C PRO A 209 3.78 -22.40 23.00
N THR A 210 3.68 -23.72 22.93
CA THR A 210 2.92 -24.51 23.89
C THR A 210 3.42 -24.08 25.25
N THR A 211 2.57 -23.33 25.97
CA THR A 211 2.82 -22.92 27.33
C THR A 211 3.21 -24.19 28.07
N SER A 212 4.49 -24.30 28.37
CA SER A 212 5.05 -25.45 29.06
C SER A 212 4.50 -25.35 30.47
N ALA A 213 3.41 -26.05 30.73
CA ALA A 213 2.92 -26.25 32.07
C ALA A 213 4.07 -26.85 32.88
N GLU A 214 4.47 -26.13 33.91
CA GLU A 214 5.46 -26.50 34.91
C GLU A 214 5.09 -27.87 35.50
N VAL A 215 5.84 -28.92 35.14
CA VAL A 215 5.72 -30.25 35.75
C VAL A 215 6.69 -30.34 36.92
N LYS A 216 6.13 -30.35 38.13
CA LYS A 216 6.82 -30.76 39.36
C LYS A 216 7.22 -32.25 39.26
N PRO A 217 8.45 -32.65 39.63
CA PRO A 217 8.96 -33.98 39.32
C PRO A 217 8.45 -35.06 40.29
N ALA A 218 7.98 -36.19 39.76
CA ALA A 218 7.93 -37.47 40.47
C ALA A 218 8.00 -38.68 39.51
N SER A 219 9.17 -39.34 39.55
CA SER A 219 9.46 -40.78 39.41
C SER A 219 8.92 -41.66 38.25
N ASN A 220 9.90 -42.15 37.47
CA ASN A 220 10.05 -43.41 36.72
C ASN A 220 9.22 -43.71 35.43
N PRO A 221 9.89 -44.14 34.33
CA PRO A 221 9.27 -44.39 33.03
C PRO A 221 8.86 -45.87 32.83
N ALA A 222 7.78 -46.08 32.07
CA ALA A 222 7.48 -47.36 31.41
C ALA A 222 7.58 -47.18 29.88
N PRO A 223 8.22 -48.10 29.14
CA PRO A 223 8.42 -47.95 27.70
C PRO A 223 7.25 -48.53 26.91
N GLY A 224 6.61 -47.70 26.08
CA GLY A 224 5.62 -48.17 25.09
C GLY A 224 4.44 -47.24 24.92
N ALA A 225 4.61 -46.13 24.19
CA ALA A 225 3.51 -45.42 23.55
C ALA A 225 4.06 -44.60 22.38
N SER A 226 3.48 -44.82 21.21
CA SER A 226 3.81 -44.19 19.94
C SER A 226 3.82 -42.66 20.03
N ALA A 227 4.82 -42.04 19.41
CA ALA A 227 4.86 -40.60 19.21
C ALA A 227 3.60 -40.16 18.43
N PRO A 228 2.83 -39.16 18.91
CA PRO A 228 1.84 -38.51 18.09
C PRO A 228 2.56 -37.79 16.95
N ALA A 229 2.09 -37.99 15.72
CA ALA A 229 2.51 -37.21 14.56
C ALA A 229 2.34 -35.70 14.84
N PRO A 230 3.23 -34.82 14.37
CA PRO A 230 3.02 -33.39 14.48
C PRO A 230 1.70 -33.02 13.81
N ALA A 231 0.88 -32.28 14.55
CA ALA A 231 -0.37 -31.72 14.06
C ALA A 231 -0.08 -30.89 12.81
N SER A 232 -0.82 -31.20 11.75
CA SER A 232 -0.85 -30.46 10.49
C SER A 232 -1.03 -28.97 10.78
N GLY A 233 -0.07 -28.16 10.32
CA GLY A 233 -0.11 -26.71 10.48
C GLY A 233 -1.40 -26.13 9.90
N GLU A 234 -2.06 -25.27 10.66
CA GLU A 234 -3.14 -24.44 10.17
C GLU A 234 -2.55 -23.48 9.14
N SER A 235 -2.89 -23.69 7.86
CA SER A 235 -2.48 -22.83 6.76
C SER A 235 -3.00 -21.43 7.02
N LEU A 236 -2.12 -20.42 7.08
CA LEU A 236 -2.59 -19.03 7.11
C LEU A 236 -3.34 -18.77 5.80
N VAL A 237 -4.60 -18.34 5.93
CA VAL A 237 -5.40 -17.91 4.80
C VAL A 237 -4.88 -16.54 4.38
N VAL A 238 -4.49 -16.40 3.10
CA VAL A 238 -4.05 -15.12 2.55
C VAL A 238 -5.31 -14.30 2.28
N GLU A 239 -5.59 -13.30 3.13
CA GLU A 239 -6.72 -12.41 2.91
C GLU A 239 -6.52 -11.55 1.66
N ILE A 240 -7.57 -11.46 0.83
CA ILE A 240 -7.58 -10.60 -0.35
C ILE A 240 -8.47 -9.39 -0.04
N PRO A 241 -7.98 -8.15 -0.26
CA PRO A 241 -8.76 -6.95 -0.06
C PRO A 241 -10.04 -6.93 -0.91
N ARG A 242 -11.17 -6.56 -0.30
CA ARG A 242 -12.46 -6.47 -0.99
C ARG A 242 -12.64 -5.17 -1.79
N ASN A 243 -11.90 -4.12 -1.43
CA ASN A 243 -11.95 -2.80 -2.05
C ASN A 243 -10.99 -2.66 -3.26
N VAL A 244 -10.65 -3.78 -3.90
CA VAL A 244 -9.73 -3.84 -5.05
C VAL A 244 -10.38 -4.63 -6.19
N ASP A 245 -10.38 -4.02 -7.37
CA ASP A 245 -10.79 -4.63 -8.64
C ASP A 245 -9.67 -4.51 -9.68
N PHE A 246 -8.79 -5.49 -9.74
CA PHE A 246 -7.64 -5.49 -10.65
C PHE A 246 -7.73 -6.60 -11.67
N THR A 247 -7.40 -6.26 -12.91
CA THR A 247 -7.08 -7.21 -13.97
C THR A 247 -5.62 -7.02 -14.35
N MET A 248 -4.82 -8.06 -14.12
CA MET A 248 -3.38 -8.07 -14.35
C MET A 248 -3.03 -9.08 -15.43
N ASN A 249 -2.39 -8.63 -16.49
CA ASN A 249 -1.76 -9.53 -17.46
C ASN A 249 -0.36 -9.84 -16.95
N ALA A 250 -0.17 -11.05 -16.44
CA ALA A 250 1.06 -11.48 -15.82
C ALA A 250 1.97 -12.20 -16.81
N GLN A 251 3.25 -11.86 -16.78
CA GLN A 251 4.34 -12.58 -17.41
C GLN A 251 5.44 -12.77 -16.37
N ILE A 252 5.63 -14.01 -15.93
CA ILE A 252 6.56 -14.38 -14.87
C ILE A 252 7.52 -15.42 -15.42
N ASP A 253 8.81 -15.13 -15.46
CA ASP A 253 9.79 -16.06 -16.04
C ASP A 253 9.89 -17.35 -15.21
N LYS A 254 9.80 -17.23 -13.89
CA LYS A 254 9.80 -18.37 -12.96
C LYS A 254 8.92 -18.12 -11.74
N ALA A 255 7.83 -18.87 -11.59
CA ALA A 255 7.04 -18.88 -10.36
C ALA A 255 7.38 -20.12 -9.52
N LEU A 256 7.66 -19.91 -8.24
CA LEU A 256 7.92 -20.98 -7.27
C LEU A 256 6.66 -21.22 -6.44
N TYR A 257 6.18 -22.45 -6.45
CA TYR A 257 5.03 -22.88 -5.66
C TYR A 257 5.30 -24.26 -5.07
N THR A 258 5.42 -24.33 -3.75
CA THR A 258 5.88 -25.47 -2.96
C THR A 258 7.21 -26.04 -3.50
N ASN A 259 7.19 -27.27 -4.00
CA ASN A 259 8.31 -27.94 -4.65
C ASN A 259 8.27 -27.84 -6.19
N LEU A 260 7.30 -27.11 -6.76
CA LEU A 260 7.13 -26.93 -8.20
C LEU A 260 7.78 -25.63 -8.67
N SER A 261 8.50 -25.71 -9.78
CA SER A 261 8.94 -24.57 -10.58
C SER A 261 8.03 -24.46 -11.79
N LEU A 262 7.37 -23.31 -11.94
CA LEU A 262 6.53 -23.00 -13.09
C LEU A 262 7.29 -22.00 -13.95
N ASP A 263 7.82 -22.44 -15.08
CA ASP A 263 8.66 -21.64 -15.97
C ASP A 263 7.82 -21.02 -17.11
N ASP A 264 8.14 -19.79 -17.51
CA ASP A 264 7.43 -19.00 -18.53
C ASP A 264 5.91 -18.88 -18.29
N LEU A 265 5.53 -18.51 -17.06
CA LEU A 265 4.13 -18.35 -16.67
C LEU A 265 3.53 -17.09 -17.32
N LYS A 266 2.44 -17.27 -18.07
CA LYS A 266 1.69 -16.19 -18.71
C LYS A 266 0.19 -16.38 -18.53
N GLY A 267 -0.52 -15.35 -18.10
CA GLY A 267 -1.97 -15.43 -17.96
C GLY A 267 -2.60 -14.17 -17.40
N VAL A 268 -3.90 -14.21 -17.16
CA VAL A 268 -4.65 -13.10 -16.58
C VAL A 268 -5.01 -13.41 -15.14
N ILE A 269 -4.62 -12.53 -14.22
CA ILE A 269 -4.98 -12.57 -12.80
C ILE A 269 -6.05 -11.50 -12.58
N ILE A 270 -7.22 -11.91 -12.08
CA ILE A 270 -8.33 -11.02 -11.77
C ILE A 270 -8.53 -11.06 -10.26
N ILE A 271 -8.43 -9.91 -9.60
CA ILE A 271 -8.73 -9.73 -8.18
C ILE A 271 -9.99 -8.88 -8.09
N ARG A 272 -11.07 -9.42 -7.51
CA ARG A 272 -12.32 -8.69 -7.33
C ARG A 272 -13.11 -9.27 -6.17
N ASP A 273 -13.73 -8.40 -5.35
CA ASP A 273 -14.61 -8.79 -4.25
C ASP A 273 -13.97 -9.75 -3.23
N GLY A 274 -12.66 -9.61 -2.99
CA GLY A 274 -11.91 -10.49 -2.10
C GLY A 274 -11.57 -11.87 -2.68
N VAL A 275 -11.70 -12.05 -3.99
CA VAL A 275 -11.44 -13.32 -4.69
C VAL A 275 -10.39 -13.11 -5.77
N MET A 276 -9.44 -14.05 -5.87
CA MET A 276 -8.50 -14.11 -6.98
C MET A 276 -8.93 -15.17 -7.98
N THR A 277 -8.98 -14.81 -9.26
CA THR A 277 -9.26 -15.72 -10.38
C THR A 277 -8.06 -15.72 -11.33
N LEU A 278 -7.56 -16.91 -11.62
CA LEU A 278 -6.53 -17.17 -12.61
C LEU A 278 -7.21 -17.64 -13.90
N LYS A 279 -7.03 -16.89 -14.98
CA LYS A 279 -7.61 -17.18 -16.28
C LYS A 279 -6.53 -17.39 -17.33
N ASP A 280 -6.67 -18.49 -18.07
CA ASP A 280 -5.80 -18.87 -19.18
C ASP A 280 -4.30 -18.81 -18.81
N VAL A 281 -3.96 -19.34 -17.63
CA VAL A 281 -2.59 -19.35 -17.13
C VAL A 281 -1.83 -20.50 -17.76
N ASN A 282 -0.87 -20.16 -18.63
CA ASN A 282 0.01 -21.09 -19.32
C ASN A 282 1.36 -21.10 -18.63
N PHE A 283 1.97 -22.27 -18.45
CA PHE A 283 3.31 -22.40 -17.87
C PHE A 283 3.92 -23.76 -18.24
N ASN A 284 5.24 -23.89 -18.09
CA ASN A 284 5.96 -25.14 -18.24
C ASN A 284 6.39 -25.66 -16.88
N THR A 285 6.22 -26.96 -16.64
CA THR A 285 6.75 -27.60 -15.43
C THR A 285 6.94 -29.10 -15.68
N LEU A 286 7.88 -29.73 -14.96
CA LEU A 286 8.11 -31.19 -15.04
C LEU A 286 8.30 -31.73 -16.48
N GLY A 287 8.83 -30.91 -17.39
CA GLY A 287 9.03 -31.25 -18.81
C GLY A 287 7.78 -31.19 -19.69
N GLY A 288 6.64 -30.72 -19.17
CA GLY A 288 5.40 -30.53 -19.92
C GLY A 288 4.95 -29.07 -19.96
N ALA A 289 4.08 -28.74 -20.92
CA ALA A 289 3.38 -27.47 -21.00
C ALA A 289 1.93 -27.64 -20.49
N PHE A 290 1.47 -26.70 -19.67
CA PHE A 290 0.16 -26.75 -19.02
C PHE A 290 -0.59 -25.44 -19.24
N THR A 291 -1.91 -25.55 -19.35
CA THR A 291 -2.84 -24.41 -19.28
C THR A 291 -3.81 -24.69 -18.14
N SER A 292 -3.99 -23.71 -17.26
CA SER A 292 -4.84 -23.84 -16.07
C SER A 292 -5.72 -22.61 -15.89
N ASN A 293 -6.88 -22.86 -15.27
CA ASN A 293 -7.73 -21.83 -14.69
C ASN A 293 -7.87 -22.14 -13.20
N GLY A 294 -7.96 -21.11 -12.37
CA GLY A 294 -8.02 -21.26 -10.93
C GLY A 294 -8.88 -20.18 -10.29
N ARG A 295 -9.41 -20.47 -9.11
CA ARG A 295 -10.10 -19.51 -8.26
C ARG A 295 -9.66 -19.75 -6.83
N TYR A 296 -9.29 -18.69 -6.14
CA TYR A 296 -8.95 -18.68 -4.74
C TYR A 296 -9.87 -17.70 -4.00
N ASP A 297 -10.57 -18.21 -3.01
CA ASP A 297 -11.57 -17.50 -2.22
C ASP A 297 -11.24 -17.74 -0.73
N PRO A 298 -10.69 -16.75 -0.02
CA PRO A 298 -10.32 -16.86 1.40
C PRO A 298 -11.50 -17.22 2.32
N ALA A 299 -12.74 -16.98 1.90
CA ALA A 299 -13.92 -17.15 2.73
C ALA A 299 -14.55 -18.56 2.68
N THR A 300 -14.01 -19.46 1.85
CA THR A 300 -14.52 -20.84 1.65
C THR A 300 -13.46 -21.89 1.96
#